data_AF-V8R5U0-F1
#
_entry.id   AF-V8R5U0-F1
#
_cell.length_a   1.000
_cell.length_b   1.000
_cell.length_c   1.000
_cell.angle_alpha   90.00
_cell.angle_beta   90.00
_cell.angle_gamma   90.00
#
_symmetry.space_group_name_H-M   'P 1'
#
loop_
_entity.id
_entity.type
_entity.pdbx_description
1 polymer ?
#
loop_
_entity_poly.entity_id
_entity_poly.type
_entity_poly.pdbx_seq_one_letter_code
_entity_poly.pdbx_strand_id
1 'polypeptide(L)'
;MTERTLKFGFGRSWDDEMAENASMFREADLLEEAAYRIIENDTDNPEAWARFSEAKAMADAKRTAAYQDWMRIKRAMSKPRSK
;
A
#
# COMPACT_ATOMS: atom_id res chain seq x y z
N MET A 1 -31.53 -7.72 10.98
CA MET A 1 -30.57 -8.26 9.99
C MET A 1 -29.37 -8.72 10.78
N THR A 2 -29.17 -10.03 10.91
CA THR A 2 -28.16 -10.61 11.80
C THR A 2 -26.79 -10.54 11.14
N GLU A 3 -26.04 -9.48 11.48
CA GLU A 3 -24.60 -9.38 11.26
C GLU A 3 -23.94 -10.54 11.99
N ARG A 4 -23.65 -11.60 11.24
CA ARG A 4 -23.01 -12.80 11.75
C ARG A 4 -21.53 -12.47 11.94
N THR A 5 -21.24 -11.80 13.04
CA THR A 5 -19.92 -11.58 13.61
C THR A 5 -19.32 -12.95 13.91
N LEU A 6 -18.70 -13.55 12.90
CA LEU A 6 -17.88 -14.75 13.06
C LEU A 6 -16.51 -14.31 13.61
N LYS A 7 -16.50 -13.91 14.88
CA LYS A 7 -15.29 -13.88 15.69
C LYS A 7 -15.06 -15.29 16.20
N PHE A 8 -14.20 -16.09 15.55
CA PHE A 8 -13.55 -17.22 16.22
C PHE A 8 -12.18 -17.54 15.59
N GLY A 9 -11.13 -17.21 16.34
CA GLY A 9 -9.75 -17.65 16.15
C GLY A 9 -8.81 -16.57 15.60
N PHE A 10 -7.86 -16.12 16.43
CA PHE A 10 -6.59 -15.43 16.12
C PHE A 10 -6.23 -15.28 14.62
N GLY A 11 -6.94 -14.40 13.93
CA GLY A 11 -6.77 -14.13 12.52
C GLY A 11 -7.45 -12.80 12.25
N ARG A 12 -6.71 -11.84 11.73
CA ARG A 12 -7.27 -10.58 11.24
C ARG A 12 -8.45 -10.90 10.33
N SER A 13 -9.54 -10.16 10.48
CA SER A 13 -10.63 -10.26 9.51
C SER A 13 -10.09 -9.86 8.13
N TRP A 14 -10.70 -10.38 7.06
CA TRP A 14 -10.34 -9.94 5.71
C TRP A 14 -10.40 -8.42 5.56
N ASP A 15 -11.34 -7.78 6.27
CA ASP A 15 -11.47 -6.33 6.33
C ASP A 15 -10.25 -5.66 6.99
N ASP A 16 -9.70 -6.24 8.05
CA ASP A 16 -8.47 -5.74 8.69
C ASP A 16 -7.24 -5.88 7.78
N GLU A 17 -7.08 -7.02 7.10
CA GLU A 17 -5.99 -7.22 6.13
C GLU A 17 -6.13 -6.24 4.93
N MET A 18 -7.35 -6.00 4.46
CA MET A 18 -7.63 -5.06 3.39
C MET A 18 -7.41 -3.61 3.82
N ALA A 19 -7.78 -3.25 5.06
CA ALA A 19 -7.56 -1.91 5.62
C ALA A 19 -6.06 -1.60 5.75
N GLU A 20 -5.25 -2.58 6.15
CA GLU A 20 -3.81 -2.43 6.23
C GLU A 20 -3.16 -2.30 4.87
N ASN A 21 -3.55 -3.15 3.92
CA ASN A 21 -3.10 -3.01 2.54
C ASN A 21 -3.48 -1.63 1.96
N ALA A 22 -4.68 -1.12 2.25
CA ALA A 22 -5.09 0.23 1.87
C ALA A 22 -4.22 1.32 2.53
N SER A 23 -3.84 1.14 3.81
CA SER A 23 -2.87 2.03 4.47
C SER A 23 -1.51 2.04 3.78
N MET A 24 -1.02 0.88 3.33
CA MET A 24 0.25 0.80 2.60
C MET A 24 0.21 1.54 1.26
N PHE A 25 -0.91 1.46 0.53
CA PHE A 25 -1.11 2.27 -0.68
C PHE A 25 -1.16 3.77 -0.35
N ARG A 26 -1.87 4.16 0.71
CA ARG A 26 -1.94 5.56 1.14
C ARG A 26 -0.57 6.11 1.53
N GLU A 27 0.26 5.32 2.21
CA GLU A 27 1.65 5.68 2.52
C GLU A 27 2.49 5.88 1.27
N ALA A 28 2.33 5.01 0.25
CA ALA A 28 3.01 5.17 -1.02
C ALA A 28 2.59 6.46 -1.74
N ASP A 29 1.29 6.78 -1.74
CA ASP A 29 0.77 8.02 -2.34
C ASP A 29 1.31 9.26 -1.62
N LEU A 30 1.42 9.23 -0.29
CA LEU A 30 2.01 10.34 0.48
C LEU A 30 3.50 10.54 0.18
N LEU A 31 4.25 9.45 0.00
CA LEU A 31 5.66 9.52 -0.43
C LEU A 31 5.78 10.09 -1.85
N GLU A 32 4.87 9.72 -2.74
CA GLU A 32 4.83 10.26 -4.10
C GLU A 32 4.48 11.75 -4.10
N GLU A 33 3.46 12.18 -3.35
CA GLU A 33 3.15 13.59 -3.14
C GLU A 33 4.36 14.36 -2.59
N ALA A 34 5.07 13.79 -1.61
CA ALA A 34 6.27 14.39 -1.05
C ALA A 34 7.40 14.50 -2.09
N ALA A 35 7.57 13.51 -2.97
CA ALA A 35 8.51 13.59 -4.06
C ALA A 35 8.19 14.78 -4.97
N TYR A 36 6.94 14.92 -5.40
CA TYR A 36 6.54 16.04 -6.26
C TYR A 36 6.75 17.42 -5.62
N ARG A 37 6.60 17.54 -4.29
CA ARG A 37 6.92 18.79 -3.57
C ARG A 37 8.40 19.16 -3.65
N ILE A 38 9.33 18.21 -3.84
CA ILE A 38 10.77 18.50 -3.96
C ILE A 38 11.07 19.33 -5.21
N ILE A 39 10.35 19.07 -6.30
CA ILE A 39 10.58 19.76 -7.58
C ILE A 39 9.61 20.92 -7.82
N GLU A 40 8.62 21.11 -6.94
CA GLU A 40 7.55 22.11 -7.11
C GLU A 40 8.08 23.53 -7.30
N ASN A 41 9.18 23.89 -6.60
CA ASN A 41 9.81 25.21 -6.69
C ASN A 41 11.19 25.19 -7.38
N ASP A 42 11.75 24.01 -7.64
CA ASP A 42 13.14 23.80 -8.07
C ASP A 42 13.23 22.95 -9.35
N THR A 43 12.30 23.16 -10.29
CA THR A 43 12.20 22.39 -11.56
C THR A 43 13.44 22.45 -12.46
N ASP A 44 14.27 23.48 -12.33
CA ASP A 44 15.50 23.63 -13.13
C ASP A 44 16.76 23.13 -12.40
N ASN A 45 16.63 22.62 -11.16
CA ASN A 45 17.75 22.16 -10.35
C ASN A 45 17.99 20.65 -10.54
N PRO A 46 19.13 20.22 -11.15
CA PRO A 46 19.45 18.80 -11.33
C PRO A 46 19.54 18.02 -10.02
N GLU A 47 19.93 18.67 -8.92
CA GLU A 47 20.01 18.05 -7.59
C GLU A 47 18.62 17.79 -6.99
N ALA A 48 17.65 18.67 -7.27
CA ALA A 48 16.25 18.46 -6.89
C ALA A 48 15.65 17.26 -7.63
N TRP A 49 15.98 17.10 -8.92
CA TRP A 49 15.60 15.93 -9.71
C TRP A 49 16.23 14.62 -9.21
N ALA A 50 17.48 14.65 -8.74
CA ALA A 50 18.11 13.50 -8.11
C ALA A 50 17.34 13.07 -6.85
N ARG A 51 17.08 14.01 -5.93
CA ARG A 51 16.29 13.78 -4.71
C ARG A 51 14.86 13.31 -5.02
N PHE A 52 14.23 13.86 -6.05
CA PHE A 52 12.93 13.41 -6.54
C PHE A 52 12.97 11.96 -6.99
N SER A 53 13.96 11.57 -7.78
CA SER A 53 14.07 10.20 -8.29
C SER A 53 14.25 9.18 -7.15
N GLU A 54 15.01 9.54 -6.12
CA GLU A 54 15.18 8.71 -4.92
C GLU A 54 13.87 8.59 -4.14
N ALA A 55 13.19 9.71 -3.91
CA ALA A 55 11.89 9.73 -3.23
C ALA A 55 10.82 8.93 -4.00
N LYS A 56 10.81 9.05 -5.34
CA LYS A 56 9.91 8.28 -6.21
C LYS A 56 10.21 6.78 -6.16
N ALA A 57 11.50 6.39 -6.14
CA ALA A 57 11.89 5.00 -5.97
C ALA A 57 11.41 4.41 -4.63
N MET A 58 11.43 5.19 -3.55
CA MET A 58 10.87 4.76 -2.25
C MET A 58 9.35 4.59 -2.30
N ALA A 59 8.64 5.52 -2.93
CA ALA A 59 7.18 5.42 -3.13
C ALA A 59 6.81 4.18 -3.95
N ASP A 60 7.53 3.94 -5.05
CA ASP A 60 7.30 2.79 -5.94
C ASP A 60 7.62 1.46 -5.24
N ALA A 61 8.66 1.41 -4.42
CA ALA A 61 8.97 0.24 -3.60
C ALA A 61 7.83 -0.07 -2.61
N LYS A 62 7.28 0.96 -1.96
CA LYS A 62 6.15 0.82 -1.03
C LYS A 62 4.88 0.37 -1.75
N ARG A 63 4.58 0.95 -2.92
CA ARG A 63 3.46 0.56 -3.78
C ARG A 63 3.60 -0.89 -4.26
N THR A 64 4.81 -1.32 -4.60
CA THR A 64 5.11 -2.71 -4.98
C THR A 64 4.86 -3.68 -3.82
N ALA A 65 5.29 -3.33 -2.60
CA ALA A 65 5.04 -4.13 -1.42
C ALA A 65 3.53 -4.26 -1.12
N ALA A 66 2.79 -3.16 -1.21
CA ALA A 66 1.33 -3.16 -1.07
C ALA A 66 0.68 -4.06 -2.13
N TYR A 67 1.10 -3.95 -3.40
CA TYR A 67 0.58 -4.79 -4.47
C TYR A 67 0.83 -6.29 -4.24
N GLN A 68 2.02 -6.65 -3.76
CA GLN A 68 2.33 -8.04 -3.42
C GLN A 68 1.45 -8.56 -2.27
N ASP A 69 1.19 -7.73 -1.25
CA ASP A 69 0.31 -8.10 -0.15
C ASP A 69 -1.15 -8.22 -0.60
N TRP A 70 -1.64 -7.30 -1.44
CA TRP A 70 -2.94 -7.42 -2.07
C TRP A 70 -3.09 -8.73 -2.87
N MET A 71 -2.07 -9.12 -3.62
CA MET A 71 -2.07 -10.39 -4.36
C MET A 71 -2.08 -11.60 -3.41
N ARG A 72 -1.41 -11.53 -2.26
CA ARG A 72 -1.48 -12.56 -1.20
C ARG A 72 -2.89 -12.67 -0.64
N ILE A 73 -3.50 -11.54 -0.26
CA ILE A 73 -4.86 -11.45 0.28
C ILE A 73 -5.86 -12.01 -0.74
N LYS A 74 -5.79 -11.58 -2.00
CA LYS A 74 -6.67 -12.04 -3.09
C LYS A 74 -6.58 -13.55 -3.31
N ARG A 75 -5.36 -14.11 -3.32
CA ARG A 75 -5.15 -15.57 -3.46
C ARG A 75 -5.74 -16.35 -2.30
N ALA A 76 -5.57 -15.84 -1.07
CA ALA A 76 -6.06 -16.51 0.12
C ALA A 76 -7.59 -16.41 0.24
N MET A 77 -8.24 -15.34 -0.26
CA MET A 77 -9.70 -15.27 -0.44
C MET A 77 -10.22 -16.24 -1.50
N SER A 78 -9.46 -16.47 -2.58
CA SER A 78 -9.87 -17.31 -3.71
C SER A 78 -9.69 -18.80 -3.48
N LYS A 79 -8.95 -19.20 -2.43
CA LYS A 79 -8.70 -20.61 -2.12
C LYS A 79 -9.88 -21.15 -1.32
N PRO A 80 -10.70 -22.08 -1.86
CA PRO A 80 -11.71 -22.72 -1.04
C PRO A 80 -11.01 -23.44 0.10
N ARG A 81 -11.49 -23.23 1.33
CA ARG A 81 -11.04 -24.04 2.49
C ARG A 81 -11.46 -25.48 2.20
N SER A 82 -10.56 -26.29 1.64
CA SER A 82 -10.77 -27.73 1.54
C SER A 82 -11.06 -28.26 2.94
N LYS A 83 -12.18 -28.96 3.07
CA LYS A 83 -12.67 -29.62 4.29
C LYS A 83 -11.71 -30.69 4.76
#